data_AF-B5XEY6-F1
#
_entry.id   AF-B5XEY6-F1
#
_cell.length_a   1.000
_cell.length_b   1.000
_cell.length_c   1.000
_cell.angle_alpha   90.00
_cell.angle_beta   90.00
_cell.angle_gamma   90.00
#
_symmetry.space_group_name_H-M   'P 1'
#
loop_
_entity.id
_entity.type
_entity.pdbx_description
1 polymer ?
#
loop_
_entity_poly.entity_id
_entity_poly.type
_entity_poly.pdbx_seq_one_letter_code
_entity_poly.pdbx_strand_id
1 'polypeptide(L)'
;MTRHGKNCTAGAVYTYHEKRKDTAASGYGTQSVRLGKDAIKDFDRCCLSLQTCRDPVVTPDGYLYEKQAILEYILHQKTEIAKKMKAYEKQKQTQKSDSRLESKSEERGIAERFKTRENSIVSKPINPFTSGQGKESDSQSVAGTSASTSKAADSAPAAGTSSSQALPSFWSGTES
;
A
#
# COMPACT_ATOMS: atom_id res chain seq x y z
N MET A 1 6.63 -55.16 -11.96
CA MET A 1 6.29 -53.90 -11.28
C MET A 1 7.55 -53.05 -11.21
N THR A 2 7.74 -52.21 -12.22
CA THR A 2 8.99 -51.45 -12.42
C THR A 2 9.18 -50.49 -11.26
N ARG A 3 10.31 -50.65 -10.57
CA ARG A 3 10.75 -49.81 -9.45
C ARG A 3 10.98 -48.40 -9.99
N HIS A 4 10.03 -47.49 -9.77
CA HIS A 4 10.22 -46.08 -10.06
C HIS A 4 11.32 -45.56 -9.13
N GLY A 5 12.50 -45.30 -9.70
CA GLY A 5 13.58 -44.62 -8.99
C GLY A 5 13.10 -43.22 -8.62
N LYS A 6 12.94 -42.96 -7.32
CA LYS A 6 12.70 -41.62 -6.78
C LYS A 6 13.98 -40.81 -6.99
N ASN A 7 14.20 -40.30 -8.20
CA ASN A 7 15.32 -39.44 -8.48
C ASN A 7 15.15 -38.15 -7.68
N CYS A 8 16.14 -37.82 -6.84
CA CYS A 8 16.15 -36.62 -5.97
C CYS A 8 16.27 -35.29 -6.73
N THR A 9 16.16 -35.28 -8.05
CA THR A 9 16.40 -34.11 -8.90
C THR A 9 15.26 -33.10 -8.93
N ALA A 10 14.09 -33.43 -8.38
CA ALA A 10 12.95 -32.53 -8.22
C ALA A 10 12.46 -32.43 -6.75
N GLY A 11 13.27 -32.89 -5.79
CA GLY A 11 12.96 -32.83 -4.36
C GLY A 11 13.27 -31.47 -3.76
N ALA A 12 12.53 -31.07 -2.71
CA ALA A 12 12.92 -29.91 -1.91
C ALA A 12 14.32 -30.13 -1.33
N VAL A 13 15.18 -29.10 -1.43
CA VAL A 13 16.56 -29.10 -0.88
C VAL A 13 16.58 -29.55 0.59
N TYR A 14 15.54 -29.16 1.32
CA TYR A 14 15.34 -29.52 2.71
C TYR A 14 14.47 -30.78 2.85
N THR A 15 14.99 -31.78 3.56
CA THR A 15 14.25 -32.97 3.95
C THR A 15 13.16 -32.63 4.97
N TYR A 16 12.18 -33.52 5.09
CA TYR A 16 11.10 -33.37 6.08
C TYR A 16 11.65 -33.20 7.52
N HIS A 17 12.69 -33.95 7.89
CA HIS A 17 13.25 -33.91 9.23
C HIS A 17 14.02 -32.62 9.51
N GLU A 18 14.72 -32.08 8.51
CA GLU A 18 15.40 -30.79 8.64
C GLU A 18 14.35 -29.68 8.77
N LYS A 19 13.29 -29.69 7.95
CA LYS A 19 12.19 -28.69 8.06
C LYS A 19 11.57 -28.74 9.45
N ARG A 20 11.34 -29.94 9.98
CA ARG A 20 10.74 -30.12 11.31
C ARG A 20 11.67 -29.61 12.42
N LYS A 21 12.99 -29.81 12.31
CA LYS A 21 13.97 -29.28 13.26
C LYS A 21 14.05 -27.75 13.21
N ASP A 22 14.08 -27.17 12.03
CA ASP A 22 14.13 -25.71 11.85
C ASP A 22 12.85 -25.05 12.34
N THR A 23 11.69 -25.65 12.06
CA THR A 23 10.40 -25.17 12.57
C THR A 23 10.40 -25.19 14.11
N ALA A 24 10.88 -26.29 14.72
CA ALA A 24 10.98 -26.42 16.17
C ALA A 24 11.95 -25.40 16.80
N ALA A 25 13.11 -25.16 16.19
CA ALA A 25 14.12 -24.23 16.70
C ALA A 25 13.74 -22.76 16.49
N SER A 26 13.15 -22.43 15.34
CA SER A 26 12.71 -21.05 15.02
C SER A 26 11.42 -20.65 15.74
N GLY A 27 10.61 -21.63 16.18
CA GLY A 27 9.29 -21.37 16.76
C GLY A 27 8.28 -20.80 15.76
N TYR A 28 8.62 -20.74 14.47
CA TYR A 28 7.79 -20.18 13.42
C TYR A 28 7.22 -21.28 12.53
N GLY A 29 5.97 -21.14 12.11
CA GLY A 29 5.23 -22.15 11.32
C GLY A 29 4.26 -22.99 12.15
N THR A 30 3.53 -23.90 11.48
CA THR A 30 2.52 -24.75 12.13
C THR A 30 3.15 -26.00 12.72
N GLN A 31 3.18 -26.11 14.05
CA GLN A 31 3.65 -27.29 14.77
C GLN A 31 2.51 -27.94 15.55
N SER A 32 2.36 -29.26 15.42
CA SER A 32 1.50 -30.05 16.29
C SER A 32 2.31 -30.61 17.44
N VAL A 33 2.23 -29.97 18.60
CA VAL A 33 2.89 -30.41 19.84
C VAL A 33 1.86 -30.48 20.96
N ARG A 34 1.99 -31.49 21.83
CA ARG A 34 1.16 -31.59 23.04
C ARG A 34 1.68 -30.59 24.07
N LEU A 35 0.87 -29.59 24.38
CA LEU A 35 1.17 -28.60 25.40
C LEU A 35 0.89 -29.16 26.81
N GLY A 36 1.69 -28.71 27.78
CA GLY A 36 1.50 -29.03 29.19
C GLY A 36 0.44 -28.15 29.87
N LYS A 37 0.22 -28.37 31.17
CA LYS A 37 -0.70 -27.55 31.99
C LYS A 37 -0.30 -26.08 32.03
N ASP A 38 1.01 -25.82 31.98
CA ASP A 38 1.64 -24.50 31.99
C ASP A 38 1.25 -23.62 30.79
N ALA A 39 0.83 -24.22 29.68
CA ALA A 39 0.32 -23.48 28.53
C ALA A 39 -1.10 -22.92 28.75
N ILE A 40 -1.81 -23.42 29.77
CA ILE A 40 -3.16 -22.97 30.10
C ILE A 40 -3.05 -22.01 31.27
N LYS A 41 -3.72 -20.86 31.15
CA LYS A 41 -3.83 -19.89 32.23
C LYS A 41 -4.58 -20.51 33.43
N ASP A 42 -4.03 -20.41 34.63
CA ASP A 42 -4.72 -20.82 35.85
C ASP A 42 -5.96 -19.93 36.12
N PHE A 43 -6.95 -20.48 36.84
CA PHE A 43 -8.25 -19.85 37.08
C PHE A 43 -8.17 -18.56 37.91
N ASP A 44 -7.25 -18.50 38.87
CA ASP A 44 -7.06 -17.41 39.84
C ASP A 44 -6.11 -16.30 39.35
N ARG A 45 -5.64 -16.38 38.10
CA ARG A 45 -4.73 -15.40 37.51
C ARG A 45 -5.47 -14.30 36.76
N CYS A 46 -4.92 -13.09 36.79
CA CYS A 46 -5.41 -11.96 36.02
C CYS A 46 -5.17 -12.18 34.51
N CYS A 47 -6.15 -11.86 33.67
CA CYS A 47 -6.00 -11.92 32.20
C CYS A 47 -4.99 -10.91 31.63
N LEU A 48 -4.60 -9.88 32.38
CA LEU A 48 -3.62 -8.87 31.95
C LEU A 48 -2.22 -9.16 32.48
N SER A 49 -2.07 -9.32 33.79
CA SER A 49 -0.75 -9.49 34.42
C SER A 49 -0.25 -10.94 34.48
N LEU A 50 -1.14 -11.93 34.27
CA LEU A 50 -0.87 -13.36 34.44
C LEU A 50 -0.32 -13.73 35.84
N GLN A 51 -0.45 -12.82 36.81
CA GLN A 51 -0.17 -13.03 38.22
C GLN A 51 -1.46 -13.43 38.96
N THR A 52 -1.31 -14.04 40.12
CA THR A 52 -2.45 -14.37 40.99
C THR A 52 -3.15 -13.10 41.48
N CYS A 53 -4.48 -13.06 41.38
CA CYS A 53 -5.25 -11.88 41.76
C CYS A 53 -5.30 -11.69 43.28
N ARG A 54 -5.03 -10.47 43.76
CA ARG A 54 -5.24 -10.08 45.17
C ARG A 54 -6.66 -9.56 45.42
N ASP A 55 -7.10 -8.61 44.60
CA ASP A 55 -8.45 -8.04 44.61
C ASP A 55 -9.11 -8.32 43.24
N PRO A 56 -9.72 -9.51 43.08
CA PRO A 56 -10.28 -9.94 41.81
C PRO A 56 -11.58 -9.19 41.48
N VAL A 57 -11.68 -8.77 40.22
CA VAL A 57 -12.91 -8.23 39.62
C VAL A 57 -13.24 -9.02 38.37
N VAL A 58 -14.54 -9.27 38.15
CA VAL A 58 -15.03 -10.12 37.07
C VAL A 58 -15.91 -9.30 36.13
N THR A 59 -15.63 -9.39 34.84
CA THR A 59 -16.47 -8.82 33.78
C THR A 59 -17.72 -9.69 33.59
N PRO A 60 -18.87 -9.16 33.12
CA PRO A 60 -20.05 -9.98 32.82
C PRO A 60 -19.78 -11.20 31.93
N ASP A 61 -18.78 -11.12 31.04
CA ASP A 61 -18.34 -12.22 30.16
C ASP A 61 -17.55 -13.32 30.88
N GLY A 62 -17.27 -13.18 32.18
CA GLY A 62 -16.58 -14.18 33.00
C GLY A 62 -15.06 -14.07 33.03
N TYR A 63 -14.47 -12.96 32.55
CA TYR A 63 -13.02 -12.74 32.63
C TYR A 63 -12.59 -12.19 33.99
N LEU A 64 -11.54 -12.79 34.55
CA LEU A 64 -10.94 -12.40 35.82
C LEU A 64 -9.80 -11.39 35.64
N TYR A 65 -9.88 -10.27 36.35
CA TYR A 65 -8.83 -9.25 36.39
C TYR A 65 -8.47 -8.86 37.81
N GLU A 66 -7.27 -8.32 37.98
CA GLU A 66 -6.91 -7.57 39.16
C GLU A 66 -7.41 -6.12 39.02
N LYS A 67 -8.04 -5.61 40.08
CA LYS A 67 -8.67 -4.29 40.08
C LYS A 67 -7.76 -3.15 39.63
N GLN A 68 -6.50 -3.13 40.08
CA GLN A 68 -5.54 -2.10 39.70
C GLN A 68 -5.20 -2.19 38.20
N ALA A 69 -4.84 -3.39 37.74
CA ALA A 69 -4.45 -3.63 36.35
C ALA A 69 -5.55 -3.27 35.34
N ILE A 70 -6.81 -3.62 35.61
CA ILE A 70 -7.91 -3.32 34.69
C ILE A 70 -8.22 -1.82 34.63
N LEU A 71 -8.12 -1.10 35.76
CA LEU A 71 -8.36 0.34 35.80
C LEU A 71 -7.27 1.11 35.05
N GLU A 72 -6.01 0.75 35.25
CA GLU A 72 -4.88 1.31 34.50
C GLU A 72 -5.04 1.08 33.00
N TYR A 73 -5.39 -0.15 32.61
CA TYR A 73 -5.66 -0.50 31.22
C TYR A 73 -6.78 0.35 30.61
N ILE A 74 -7.91 0.50 31.31
CA ILE A 74 -9.05 1.31 30.83
C ILE A 74 -8.64 2.78 30.62
N LEU A 75 -7.90 3.36 31.58
CA LEU A 75 -7.43 4.74 31.46
C LEU A 75 -6.48 4.90 30.28
N HIS A 76 -5.51 3.99 30.15
CA HIS A 76 -4.58 3.98 29.02
C HIS A 76 -5.33 3.90 27.69
N GLN A 77 -6.24 2.94 27.52
CA GLN A 77 -7.00 2.76 26.29
C GLN A 77 -7.87 3.97 25.94
N LYS A 78 -8.54 4.58 26.93
CA LYS A 78 -9.30 5.81 26.69
C LYS A 78 -8.42 6.95 26.19
N THR A 79 -7.22 7.10 26.76
CA THR A 79 -6.28 8.15 26.34
C THR A 79 -5.76 7.91 24.92
N GLU A 80 -5.43 6.66 24.57
CA GLU A 80 -4.95 6.28 23.24
C GLU A 80 -6.03 6.44 22.17
N ILE A 81 -7.27 6.05 22.46
CA ILE A 81 -8.41 6.28 21.58
C ILE A 81 -8.60 7.78 21.36
N ALA A 82 -8.58 8.60 22.42
CA ALA A 82 -8.73 10.04 22.30
C ALA A 82 -7.62 10.67 21.44
N LYS A 83 -6.37 10.22 21.56
CA LYS A 83 -5.25 10.66 20.71
C LYS A 83 -5.47 10.28 19.25
N LYS A 84 -5.84 9.03 18.98
CA LYS A 84 -6.10 8.51 17.62
C LYS A 84 -7.28 9.23 16.96
N MET A 85 -8.36 9.47 17.69
CA MET A 85 -9.51 10.22 17.20
C MET A 85 -9.14 11.65 16.80
N LYS A 86 -8.40 12.37 17.65
CA LYS A 86 -7.92 13.73 17.32
C LYS A 86 -7.01 13.75 16.09
N ALA A 87 -6.11 12.76 15.96
CA ALA A 87 -5.24 12.64 14.79
C ALA A 87 -6.05 12.38 13.51
N TYR A 88 -7.05 11.49 13.59
CA TYR A 88 -7.95 11.19 12.49
C TYR A 88 -8.79 12.40 12.07
N GLU A 89 -9.37 13.14 13.03
CA GLU A 89 -10.12 14.36 12.75
C GLU A 89 -9.26 15.43 12.06
N LYS A 90 -8.02 15.62 12.52
CA LYS A 90 -7.05 16.53 11.89
C LYS A 90 -6.75 16.10 10.46
N GLN A 91 -6.48 14.81 10.23
CA GLN A 91 -6.22 14.27 8.89
C GLN A 91 -7.42 14.44 7.95
N LYS A 92 -8.64 14.20 8.46
CA LYS A 92 -9.87 14.39 7.67
C LYS A 92 -10.09 15.85 7.31
N GLN A 93 -9.79 16.77 8.22
CA GLN A 93 -9.92 18.20 7.98
C GLN A 93 -8.89 18.70 6.95
N THR A 94 -7.64 18.24 7.00
CA THR A 94 -6.63 18.59 5.99
C THR A 94 -7.00 18.03 4.62
N GLN A 95 -7.42 16.77 4.52
CA GLN A 95 -7.88 16.21 3.25
C GLN A 95 -9.07 16.98 2.66
N LYS A 96 -10.00 17.44 3.50
CA LYS A 96 -11.14 18.26 3.07
C LYS A 96 -10.72 19.67 2.64
N SER A 97 -9.73 20.29 3.29
CA SER A 97 -9.21 21.59 2.85
C SER A 97 -8.44 21.45 1.55
N ASP A 98 -7.62 20.42 1.41
CA ASP A 98 -6.75 20.19 0.25
C ASP A 98 -7.59 19.89 -0.98
N SER A 99 -8.55 18.96 -0.88
CA SER A 99 -9.52 18.71 -1.96
C SER A 99 -10.32 19.95 -2.35
N ARG A 100 -10.73 20.79 -1.39
CA ARG A 100 -11.42 22.05 -1.67
C ARG A 100 -10.50 23.08 -2.35
N LEU A 101 -9.22 23.10 -2.03
CA LEU A 101 -8.23 23.97 -2.67
C LEU A 101 -7.93 23.48 -4.09
N GLU A 102 -7.79 22.16 -4.28
CA GLU A 102 -7.61 21.50 -5.57
C GLU A 102 -8.79 21.83 -6.51
N SER A 103 -10.04 21.59 -6.10
CA SER A 103 -11.21 21.91 -6.93
C SER A 103 -11.26 23.40 -7.32
N LYS A 104 -10.96 24.32 -6.39
CA LYS A 104 -10.89 25.76 -6.69
C LYS A 104 -9.75 26.11 -7.65
N SER A 105 -8.61 25.42 -7.54
CA SER A 105 -7.48 25.62 -8.42
C SER A 105 -7.76 25.10 -9.83
N GLU A 106 -8.48 23.97 -9.94
CA GLU A 106 -8.95 23.41 -11.20
C GLU A 106 -9.93 24.35 -11.89
N GLU A 107 -10.93 24.87 -11.17
CA GLU A 107 -11.88 25.86 -11.68
C GLU A 107 -11.17 27.11 -12.22
N ARG A 108 -10.20 27.65 -11.46
CA ARG A 108 -9.37 28.79 -11.91
C ARG A 108 -8.54 28.44 -13.14
N GLY A 109 -7.93 27.25 -13.16
CA GLY A 109 -7.16 26.77 -14.30
C GLY A 109 -8.01 26.62 -15.57
N ILE A 110 -9.26 26.16 -15.45
CA ILE A 110 -10.21 26.08 -16.56
C ILE A 110 -10.54 27.50 -17.07
N ALA A 111 -10.84 28.44 -16.17
CA ALA A 111 -11.14 29.82 -16.53
C ALA A 111 -9.96 30.53 -17.22
N GLU A 112 -8.73 30.34 -16.74
CA GLU A 112 -7.54 30.90 -17.39
C GLU A 112 -7.26 30.27 -18.75
N ARG A 113 -7.41 28.95 -18.88
CA ARG A 113 -7.30 28.25 -20.17
C ARG A 113 -8.35 28.72 -21.17
N PHE A 114 -9.54 29.07 -20.69
CA PHE A 114 -10.59 29.65 -21.53
C PHE A 114 -10.18 31.06 -21.98
N LYS A 115 -9.79 31.94 -21.06
CA LYS A 115 -9.37 33.31 -21.36
C LYS A 115 -8.22 33.38 -22.37
N THR A 116 -7.22 32.51 -22.23
CA THR A 116 -6.08 32.44 -23.16
C THR A 116 -6.49 31.96 -24.55
N ARG A 117 -7.39 30.96 -24.65
CA ARG A 117 -7.94 30.49 -25.93
C ARG A 117 -8.73 31.57 -26.65
N GLU A 118 -9.63 32.27 -25.95
CA GLU A 118 -10.43 33.36 -26.53
C GLU A 118 -9.53 34.52 -27.01
N ASN A 119 -8.57 34.96 -26.18
CA ASN A 119 -7.63 36.01 -26.58
C ASN A 119 -6.79 35.63 -27.82
N SER A 120 -6.47 34.35 -28.01
CA SER A 120 -5.69 33.88 -29.17
C SER A 120 -6.46 33.95 -30.49
N ILE A 121 -7.80 33.93 -30.47
CA ILE A 121 -8.63 33.97 -31.68
C ILE A 121 -8.74 35.41 -32.19
N VAL A 122 -8.75 36.39 -31.29
CA VAL A 122 -8.97 37.81 -31.63
C VAL A 122 -7.67 38.53 -32.03
N SER A 123 -6.50 38.01 -31.64
CA SER A 123 -5.22 38.71 -31.81
C SER A 123 -4.45 38.42 -33.10
N LYS A 124 -4.99 37.60 -34.02
CA LYS A 124 -4.38 37.38 -35.34
C LYS A 124 -5.34 37.86 -36.44
N PRO A 125 -5.20 39.10 -36.94
CA PRO A 125 -5.89 39.47 -38.16
C PRO A 125 -5.37 38.58 -39.30
N ILE A 126 -6.18 37.62 -39.73
CA ILE A 126 -5.98 36.94 -41.01
C ILE A 126 -6.25 38.00 -42.07
N ASN A 127 -5.18 38.47 -42.71
CA ASN A 127 -5.26 39.32 -43.89
C ASN A 127 -5.35 38.40 -45.13
N PRO A 128 -6.52 38.23 -45.77
CA PRO A 128 -6.67 37.39 -46.97
C PRO A 128 -6.12 38.03 -48.26
N PHE A 129 -5.50 39.22 -48.20
CA PHE A 129 -5.04 39.98 -49.36
C PHE A 129 -3.51 40.06 -49.56
N THR A 130 -2.70 39.30 -48.81
CA THR A 130 -1.25 39.23 -49.10
C THR A 130 -0.93 37.99 -49.91
N SER A 131 -1.21 38.06 -51.21
CA SER A 131 -0.56 37.22 -52.21
C SER A 131 0.91 37.68 -52.39
N GLY A 132 1.86 36.84 -52.00
CA GLY A 132 3.19 36.79 -52.62
C GLY A 132 4.38 37.39 -51.86
N GLN A 133 5.42 36.54 -51.72
CA GLN A 133 6.86 36.82 -51.51
C GLN A 133 7.26 37.25 -50.07
N GLY A 134 8.15 36.59 -49.32
CA GLY A 134 9.09 35.51 -49.60
C GLY A 134 10.43 35.84 -48.90
N LYS A 135 10.95 34.95 -48.05
CA LYS A 135 12.38 34.59 -47.96
C LYS A 135 12.64 33.61 -46.82
N GLU A 136 13.08 32.42 -47.23
CA GLU A 136 13.95 31.56 -46.45
C GLU A 136 15.19 32.34 -45.99
N SER A 137 15.61 32.10 -44.75
CA SER A 137 17.02 32.15 -44.41
C SER A 137 17.29 30.97 -43.47
N ASP A 138 17.80 29.93 -44.10
CA ASP A 138 18.49 28.84 -43.45
C ASP A 138 19.81 29.38 -42.88
N SER A 139 20.14 28.98 -41.65
CA SER A 139 21.46 29.17 -41.03
C SER A 139 21.64 28.12 -39.96
N GLN A 140 22.06 26.96 -40.43
CA GLN A 140 22.69 25.88 -39.70
C GLN A 140 23.98 26.38 -39.00
N SER A 141 24.10 26.21 -37.68
CA SER A 141 25.42 26.13 -37.01
C SER A 141 25.52 24.83 -36.24
N VAL A 142 26.38 23.96 -36.77
CA VAL A 142 26.82 22.70 -36.21
C VAL A 142 27.82 22.93 -35.06
N ALA A 143 27.67 22.20 -33.96
CA ALA A 143 28.77 21.83 -33.09
C ALA A 143 28.54 20.38 -32.64
N GLY A 144 29.37 19.48 -33.15
CA GLY A 144 29.40 18.10 -32.74
C GLY A 144 30.15 17.91 -31.42
N THR A 145 29.75 16.91 -30.66
CA THR A 145 30.72 16.08 -29.93
C THR A 145 30.26 14.63 -30.01
N SER A 146 31.13 13.83 -30.59
CA SER A 146 31.01 12.40 -30.81
C SER A 146 31.17 11.63 -29.51
N ALA A 147 30.36 10.60 -29.28
CA ALA A 147 30.84 9.32 -28.74
C ALA A 147 29.87 8.20 -29.09
N SER A 148 30.43 7.23 -29.78
CA SER A 148 29.88 6.03 -30.41
C SER A 148 29.35 4.95 -29.45
N THR A 149 28.62 4.02 -30.07
CA THR A 149 28.45 2.56 -29.83
C THR A 149 27.04 2.17 -29.37
N SER A 150 26.36 1.15 -29.89
CA SER A 150 26.54 0.24 -31.03
C SER A 150 25.32 -0.71 -31.08
N LYS A 151 24.93 -1.15 -32.30
CA LYS A 151 24.19 -2.40 -32.64
C LYS A 151 22.71 -2.49 -32.20
N ALA A 152 21.77 -2.46 -33.16
CA ALA A 152 21.29 -3.55 -34.03
C ALA A 152 20.08 -4.28 -33.39
N ALA A 153 18.88 -4.03 -33.92
CA ALA A 153 18.08 -4.98 -34.71
C ALA A 153 17.20 -5.86 -33.77
N ASP A 154 15.93 -6.15 -34.01
CA ASP A 154 15.15 -6.17 -35.23
C ASP A 154 13.64 -6.29 -34.87
N SER A 155 12.77 -5.94 -35.82
CA SER A 155 11.42 -6.47 -36.03
C SER A 155 10.29 -6.22 -35.03
N ALA A 156 9.37 -5.34 -35.45
CA ALA A 156 7.92 -5.42 -35.21
C ALA A 156 7.33 -6.67 -35.94
N PRO A 157 6.07 -7.16 -35.72
CA PRO A 157 4.89 -6.33 -35.46
C PRO A 157 3.74 -6.89 -34.60
N ALA A 158 2.85 -5.94 -34.28
CA ALA A 158 1.38 -6.03 -34.23
C ALA A 158 0.62 -6.80 -33.11
N ALA A 159 -0.49 -6.15 -32.76
CA ALA A 159 -1.77 -6.66 -32.25
C ALA A 159 -1.96 -6.78 -30.73
N GLY A 160 -2.74 -5.83 -30.21
CA GLY A 160 -3.97 -6.10 -29.45
C GLY A 160 -3.83 -6.71 -28.05
N THR A 161 -4.30 -5.97 -27.04
CA THR A 161 -5.53 -6.27 -26.27
C THR A 161 -5.41 -5.67 -24.87
N SER A 162 -6.38 -4.81 -24.56
CA SER A 162 -6.72 -4.29 -23.24
C SER A 162 -6.93 -5.41 -22.21
N SER A 163 -6.27 -5.33 -21.06
CA SER A 163 -6.65 -6.13 -19.89
C SER A 163 -6.23 -5.42 -18.60
N SER A 164 -7.25 -4.96 -17.90
CA SER A 164 -7.27 -4.35 -16.57
C SER A 164 -6.63 -5.26 -15.51
N GLN A 165 -5.48 -4.85 -14.98
CA GLN A 165 -4.95 -5.43 -13.74
C GLN A 165 -5.70 -4.84 -12.54
N ALA A 166 -6.70 -5.58 -12.06
CA ALA A 166 -7.28 -5.37 -10.74
C ALA A 166 -6.36 -6.00 -9.69
N LEU A 167 -5.87 -5.20 -8.74
CA LEU A 167 -5.14 -5.68 -7.57
C LEU A 167 -6.11 -6.38 -6.59
N PRO A 168 -5.66 -7.39 -5.83
CA PRO A 168 -6.53 -8.15 -4.93
C PRO A 168 -7.01 -7.27 -3.75
N SER A 169 -8.34 -7.11 -3.66
CA SER A 169 -9.05 -6.43 -2.58
C SER A 169 -9.04 -7.26 -1.30
N PHE A 170 -8.00 -7.12 -0.49
CA PHE A 170 -7.88 -7.81 0.81
C PHE A 170 -8.66 -7.11 1.94
N TRP A 171 -9.17 -5.88 1.73
CA TRP A 171 -9.90 -5.13 2.76
C TRP A 171 -11.15 -4.47 2.18
N SER A 172 -12.23 -5.24 2.09
CA SER A 172 -13.59 -4.69 2.07
C SER A 172 -14.41 -5.55 3.03
N GLY A 173 -14.63 -5.03 4.24
CA GLY A 173 -15.52 -5.67 5.21
C GLY A 173 -16.94 -5.71 4.67
N THR A 174 -17.48 -6.90 4.53
CA THR A 174 -18.89 -7.15 4.26
C THR A 174 -19.68 -6.92 5.54
N GLU A 175 -20.44 -5.82 5.58
CA GLU A 175 -21.62 -5.68 6.43
C GLU A 175 -22.71 -6.63 5.92
N SER A 176 -23.24 -7.47 6.82
CA SER A 176 -24.60 -8.03 6.81
C SER A 176 -24.95 -8.43 8.23
#